data_AF-A0A0N8IMA7-F1
#
_entry.id   AF-A0A0N8IMA7-F1
#
_cell.length_a   1.000
_cell.length_b   1.000
_cell.length_c   1.000
_cell.angle_alpha   90.00
_cell.angle_beta   90.00
_cell.angle_gamma   90.00
#
_symmetry.space_group_name_H-M   'P 1'
#
loop_
_entity.id
_entity.type
_entity.pdbx_description
1 polymer ?
#
loop_
_entity_poly.entity_id
_entity_poly.type
_entity_poly.pdbx_seq_one_letter_code
_entity_poly.pdbx_strand_id
1 'polypeptide(L)'
;MYNGNKITYGNLNESMKQKFINLENQVAEKADTNDVNIISDNLTTLQSEVSEQSEQMKPKIDNSWQKSTYNDTNITNLGATSVEVVYYIDTNDWYTINTAEFWQVTFPFTNFSGIIKVTYTSEWVNSKAVGGAIVVHSLRKSGNTMTYYEKNIQVISNDFAKLYFIRDIVHNDTAIAIPIFKAPDAKNPVSIKIEICGTTGSDMFQAVSQATHEIVDTGSATELGYPWTPQRASFIKASGDTMTGDLKINKSIPKVTLTPTLSTPDATKYFEMYYNAAGANNFGVSLDLDQKPVMQLLGQKDIRFVGHDNAWFTIQDLKSSVSDGKTLVASAISDMDIYTSPVETFLNMANNIRLIPKGRKEASGIAYASNVSGRARIIVTGLSFNPTAIFISKENNNNNEFKSIWAPSNVFFSNNANAYINFFTYNETGSLLAASPAFVSNYLGFEMTVSMTYNSRSEGAYRWFAFG
;
A
#
# COMPACT_ATOMS: atom_id res chain seq x y z
N MET A 1 -52.38 7.37 76.41
CA MET A 1 -52.83 7.47 75.00
C MET A 1 -51.64 7.14 74.12
N TYR A 2 -51.62 5.92 73.57
CA TYR A 2 -50.54 5.46 72.70
C TYR A 2 -50.82 5.99 71.29
N ASN A 3 -49.98 6.92 70.80
CA ASN A 3 -50.10 7.45 69.45
C ASN A 3 -49.32 6.50 68.52
N GLY A 4 -49.98 5.43 68.07
CA GLY A 4 -49.38 4.38 67.26
C GLY A 4 -49.02 4.89 65.87
N ASN A 5 -47.73 4.82 65.52
CA ASN A 5 -47.26 5.02 64.15
C ASN A 5 -47.94 4.00 63.23
N LYS A 6 -48.78 4.47 62.30
CA LYS A 6 -49.50 3.63 61.34
C LYS A 6 -48.50 3.08 60.33
N ILE A 7 -48.25 1.77 60.38
CA ILE A 7 -47.40 1.08 59.41
C ILE A 7 -48.17 1.03 58.07
N THR A 8 -47.57 1.52 56.99
CA THR A 8 -48.17 1.49 55.65
C THR A 8 -47.70 0.28 54.85
N TYR A 9 -48.62 -0.63 54.52
CA TYR A 9 -48.36 -1.90 53.83
C TYR A 9 -48.30 -1.82 52.29
N GLY A 10 -47.75 -0.72 51.74
CA GLY A 10 -47.88 -0.36 50.31
C GLY A 10 -47.46 -1.44 49.30
N ASN A 11 -46.50 -2.31 49.68
CA ASN A 11 -45.88 -3.28 48.77
C ASN A 11 -46.33 -4.74 49.01
N LEU A 12 -47.26 -5.00 49.91
CA LEU A 12 -47.76 -6.37 50.17
C LEU A 12 -48.90 -6.73 49.21
N ASN A 13 -49.03 -8.01 48.85
CA ASN A 13 -50.23 -8.47 48.15
C ASN A 13 -51.46 -8.41 49.09
N GLU A 14 -52.67 -8.35 48.52
CA GLU A 14 -53.89 -8.11 49.30
C GLU A 14 -54.17 -9.19 50.36
N SER A 15 -53.78 -10.45 50.11
CA SER A 15 -53.91 -11.53 51.09
C SER A 15 -53.05 -11.27 52.33
N MET A 16 -51.79 -10.86 52.13
CA MET A 16 -50.89 -10.51 53.24
C MET A 16 -51.32 -9.25 53.98
N LYS A 17 -51.77 -8.21 53.25
CA LYS A 17 -52.33 -7.01 53.89
C LYS A 17 -53.49 -7.36 54.81
N GLN A 18 -54.42 -8.19 54.34
CA GLN A 18 -55.58 -8.59 55.13
C GLN A 18 -55.18 -9.39 56.37
N LYS A 19 -54.16 -10.24 56.28
CA LYS A 19 -53.62 -10.98 57.44
C LYS A 19 -52.98 -10.04 58.47
N PHE A 20 -52.18 -9.07 58.05
CA PHE A 20 -51.59 -8.09 58.96
C PHE A 20 -52.65 -7.22 59.65
N ILE A 21 -53.67 -6.79 58.91
CA ILE A 21 -54.81 -6.05 59.49
C ILE A 21 -55.54 -6.91 60.53
N ASN A 22 -55.75 -8.20 60.25
CA ASN A 22 -56.39 -9.12 61.20
C ASN A 22 -55.53 -9.30 62.46
N LEU A 23 -54.20 -9.37 62.33
CA LEU A 23 -53.26 -9.44 63.45
C LEU A 23 -53.25 -8.14 64.28
N GLU A 24 -53.22 -6.97 63.63
CA GLU A 24 -53.31 -5.67 64.32
C GLU A 24 -54.61 -5.58 65.14
N ASN A 25 -55.74 -6.00 64.55
CA ASN A 25 -57.02 -6.00 65.24
C ASN A 25 -57.05 -6.99 66.42
N GLN A 26 -56.49 -8.19 66.28
CA GLN A 26 -56.41 -9.17 67.36
C GLN A 26 -55.50 -8.72 68.51
N VAL A 27 -54.40 -8.03 68.19
CA VAL A 27 -53.49 -7.45 69.20
C VAL A 27 -54.18 -6.28 69.90
N ALA A 28 -54.88 -5.42 69.16
CA ALA A 28 -55.61 -4.29 69.73
C ALA A 28 -56.76 -4.73 70.65
N GLU A 29 -57.51 -5.77 70.29
CA GLU A 29 -58.59 -6.32 71.13
C GLU A 29 -58.08 -6.97 72.43
N LYS A 30 -56.84 -7.48 72.44
CA LYS A 30 -56.30 -8.27 73.55
C LYS A 30 -55.21 -7.57 74.37
N ALA A 31 -54.79 -6.37 73.97
CA ALA A 31 -53.85 -5.55 74.73
C ALA A 31 -54.41 -5.16 76.12
N ASP A 32 -55.73 -5.17 76.30
CA ASP A 32 -56.40 -4.87 77.57
C ASP A 32 -56.43 -6.05 78.57
N THR A 33 -56.10 -7.28 78.15
CA THR A 33 -56.22 -8.48 79.02
C THR A 33 -54.92 -8.96 79.67
N ASN A 34 -53.79 -8.26 79.46
CA ASN A 34 -52.49 -8.61 80.06
C ASN A 34 -52.04 -10.06 79.79
N ASP A 35 -52.52 -10.66 78.70
CA ASP A 35 -52.38 -12.09 78.42
C ASP A 35 -51.13 -12.34 77.55
N VAL A 36 -49.97 -12.21 78.19
CA VAL A 36 -48.63 -12.30 77.59
C VAL A 36 -48.41 -13.62 76.82
N ASN A 37 -49.11 -14.69 77.23
CA ASN A 37 -48.98 -16.01 76.61
C ASN A 37 -49.54 -16.03 75.18
N ILE A 38 -50.65 -15.33 74.92
CA ILE A 38 -51.28 -15.29 73.59
C ILE A 38 -50.42 -14.50 72.59
N ILE A 39 -49.76 -13.42 73.05
CA ILE A 39 -48.83 -12.66 72.22
C ILE A 39 -47.60 -13.50 71.87
N SER A 40 -47.10 -14.28 72.83
CA SER A 40 -45.98 -15.21 72.61
C SER A 40 -46.32 -16.30 71.59
N ASP A 41 -47.53 -16.89 71.67
CA ASP A 41 -47.97 -17.95 70.77
C ASP A 41 -48.17 -17.43 69.32
N ASN A 42 -48.76 -16.24 69.18
CA ASN A 42 -48.91 -15.58 67.88
C ASN A 42 -47.56 -15.19 67.26
N LEU A 43 -46.61 -14.70 68.07
CA LEU A 43 -45.27 -14.36 67.60
C LEU A 43 -44.50 -15.61 67.15
N THR A 44 -44.62 -16.70 67.88
CA THR A 44 -44.00 -17.99 67.54
C THR A 44 -44.58 -18.54 66.24
N THR A 45 -45.90 -18.44 66.05
CA THR A 45 -46.59 -18.84 64.81
C THR A 45 -46.11 -17.99 63.63
N LEU A 46 -46.02 -16.67 63.79
CA LEU A 46 -45.55 -15.77 62.73
C LEU A 46 -44.08 -16.04 62.37
N GLN A 47 -43.22 -16.29 63.35
CA GLN A 47 -41.82 -16.65 63.13
C GLN A 47 -41.68 -17.99 62.40
N SER A 48 -42.50 -18.98 62.74
CA SER A 48 -42.55 -20.26 62.05
C SER A 48 -42.99 -20.10 60.59
N GLU A 49 -44.06 -19.35 60.33
CA GLU A 49 -44.56 -19.11 58.97
C GLU A 49 -43.58 -18.31 58.10
N VAL A 50 -42.92 -17.29 58.67
CA VAL A 50 -41.89 -16.51 57.96
C VAL A 50 -40.67 -17.39 57.66
N SER A 51 -40.27 -18.25 58.59
CA SER A 51 -39.16 -19.20 58.37
C SER A 51 -39.52 -20.22 57.29
N GLU A 52 -40.73 -20.77 57.32
CA GLU A 52 -41.22 -21.71 56.31
C GLU A 52 -41.33 -21.05 54.93
N GLN A 53 -41.87 -19.83 54.84
CA GLN A 53 -41.88 -19.08 53.58
C GLN A 53 -40.47 -18.75 53.10
N SER A 54 -39.55 -18.40 54.00
CA SER A 54 -38.15 -18.18 53.65
C SER A 54 -37.49 -19.45 53.13
N GLU A 55 -37.76 -20.61 53.73
CA GLU A 55 -37.28 -21.92 53.25
C GLU A 55 -37.93 -22.35 51.95
N GLN A 56 -39.20 -22.03 51.71
CA GLN A 56 -39.88 -22.28 50.43
C GLN A 56 -39.42 -21.30 49.33
N MET A 57 -39.00 -20.09 49.71
CA MET A 57 -38.48 -19.08 48.81
C MET A 57 -36.98 -19.26 48.53
N LYS A 58 -36.18 -19.81 49.44
CA LYS A 58 -34.74 -20.04 49.24
C LYS A 58 -34.44 -20.82 47.96
N PRO A 59 -35.02 -22.01 47.68
CA PRO A 59 -34.81 -22.70 46.41
C PRO A 59 -35.30 -21.90 45.22
N LYS A 60 -36.33 -21.07 45.37
CA LYS A 60 -36.84 -20.21 44.30
C LYS A 60 -35.96 -18.99 44.07
N ILE A 61 -35.25 -18.50 45.09
CA ILE A 61 -34.36 -17.35 45.07
C ILE A 61 -32.95 -17.77 44.63
N ASP A 62 -32.43 -18.85 45.22
CA ASP A 62 -31.16 -19.48 44.87
C ASP A 62 -31.20 -20.08 43.46
N ASN A 63 -32.38 -20.54 43.00
CA ASN A 63 -32.63 -20.85 41.58
C ASN A 63 -33.32 -19.71 40.81
N SER A 64 -33.51 -18.51 41.39
CA SER A 64 -33.97 -17.35 40.61
C SER A 64 -32.79 -16.67 39.95
N TRP A 65 -32.95 -16.41 38.67
CA TRP A 65 -31.88 -16.09 37.76
C TRP A 65 -31.48 -14.64 37.91
N GLN A 66 -30.51 -14.41 38.79
CA GLN A 66 -29.93 -13.10 39.02
C GLN A 66 -29.01 -12.75 37.84
N LYS A 67 -29.26 -11.58 37.24
CA LYS A 67 -28.38 -11.00 36.23
C LYS A 67 -26.95 -10.95 36.77
N SER A 68 -26.00 -11.53 36.04
CA SER A 68 -24.57 -11.59 36.42
C SER A 68 -24.23 -12.48 37.63
N THR A 69 -25.06 -13.46 37.98
CA THR A 69 -24.74 -14.46 39.02
C THR A 69 -24.51 -15.83 38.38
N TYR A 70 -23.37 -16.44 38.71
CA TYR A 70 -22.97 -17.78 38.27
C TYR A 70 -24.01 -18.81 38.74
N ASN A 71 -24.56 -19.60 37.83
CA ASN A 71 -25.49 -20.67 38.13
C ASN A 71 -24.89 -21.98 37.59
N ASP A 72 -25.10 -23.12 38.24
CA ASP A 72 -24.45 -24.42 37.93
C ASP A 72 -24.84 -25.03 36.56
N THR A 73 -25.63 -24.32 35.77
CA THR A 73 -25.81 -24.60 34.35
C THR A 73 -24.88 -23.68 33.59
N ASN A 74 -24.07 -24.21 32.66
CA ASN A 74 -23.07 -23.46 31.89
C ASN A 74 -23.65 -22.34 30.98
N ILE A 75 -24.78 -21.73 31.33
CA ILE A 75 -25.57 -20.77 30.57
C ILE A 75 -25.65 -19.47 31.36
N THR A 76 -25.21 -18.36 30.77
CA THR A 76 -25.32 -17.02 31.33
C THR A 76 -26.37 -16.21 30.58
N ASN A 77 -27.39 -15.70 31.29
CA ASN A 77 -28.37 -14.77 30.73
C ASN A 77 -27.76 -13.35 30.63
N LEU A 78 -27.53 -12.86 29.41
CA LEU A 78 -26.99 -11.52 29.17
C LEU A 78 -28.10 -10.49 28.92
N GLY A 79 -29.33 -10.92 28.66
CA GLY A 79 -30.51 -10.09 28.47
C GLY A 79 -31.62 -10.81 27.69
N ALA A 80 -32.72 -10.11 27.40
CA ALA A 80 -33.90 -10.67 26.73
C ALA A 80 -33.62 -11.30 25.35
N THR A 81 -32.55 -10.86 24.67
CA THR A 81 -32.18 -11.29 23.32
C THR A 81 -30.78 -11.89 23.25
N SER A 82 -30.09 -12.09 24.38
CA SER A 82 -28.71 -12.55 24.38
C SER A 82 -28.38 -13.50 25.52
N VAL A 83 -27.71 -14.60 25.17
CA VAL A 83 -27.37 -15.71 26.08
C VAL A 83 -25.98 -16.23 25.69
N GLU A 84 -25.20 -16.61 26.68
CA GLU A 84 -23.95 -17.34 26.48
C GLU A 84 -24.08 -18.76 27.05
N VAL A 85 -23.55 -19.78 26.37
CA VAL A 85 -23.44 -21.15 26.88
C VAL A 85 -22.04 -21.71 26.65
N VAL A 86 -21.52 -22.49 27.59
CA VAL A 86 -20.21 -23.15 27.50
C VAL A 86 -20.38 -24.67 27.56
N TYR A 87 -19.76 -25.37 26.63
CA TYR A 87 -19.60 -26.82 26.65
C TYR A 87 -18.13 -27.17 26.83
N TYR A 88 -17.87 -28.26 27.52
CA TYR A 88 -16.55 -28.85 27.65
C TYR A 88 -16.65 -30.30 27.19
N ILE A 89 -15.83 -30.67 26.22
CA ILE A 89 -15.71 -32.03 25.72
C ILE A 89 -14.38 -32.56 26.25
N ASP A 90 -14.43 -33.55 27.14
CA ASP A 90 -13.24 -34.21 27.64
C ASP A 90 -12.57 -35.06 26.54
N THR A 91 -11.32 -35.44 26.74
CA THR A 91 -10.65 -36.42 25.86
C THR A 91 -11.45 -37.72 25.77
N ASN A 92 -12.04 -38.16 26.87
CA ASN A 92 -12.71 -39.46 26.97
C ASN A 92 -14.14 -39.48 26.41
N ASP A 93 -14.72 -38.30 26.13
CA ASP A 93 -16.06 -38.19 25.55
C ASP A 93 -16.08 -38.55 24.05
N TRP A 94 -14.90 -38.51 23.41
CA TRP A 94 -14.69 -38.99 22.06
C TRP A 94 -14.65 -40.53 22.04
N TYR A 95 -15.54 -41.18 21.30
CA TYR A 95 -15.71 -42.64 21.25
C TYR A 95 -14.52 -43.36 20.63
N THR A 96 -13.92 -42.81 19.57
CA THR A 96 -12.88 -43.52 18.83
C THR A 96 -11.67 -42.66 18.44
N ILE A 97 -10.65 -43.36 17.96
CA ILE A 97 -9.37 -42.81 17.53
C ILE A 97 -9.07 -43.13 16.06
N ASN A 98 -9.99 -43.82 15.40
CA ASN A 98 -9.79 -44.39 14.06
C ASN A 98 -10.74 -43.79 13.03
N THR A 99 -11.83 -43.18 13.47
CA THR A 99 -12.83 -42.54 12.62
C THR A 99 -12.92 -41.05 12.94
N ALA A 100 -13.34 -40.26 11.97
CA ALA A 100 -13.73 -38.90 12.27
C ALA A 100 -14.97 -38.94 13.16
N GLU A 101 -15.06 -38.00 14.08
CA GLU A 101 -16.22 -37.85 14.96
C GLU A 101 -16.74 -36.44 14.80
N PHE A 102 -18.00 -36.22 15.09
CA PHE A 102 -18.48 -34.85 15.24
C PHE A 102 -19.20 -34.67 16.55
N TRP A 103 -19.00 -33.49 17.12
CA TRP A 103 -19.85 -32.97 18.16
C TRP A 103 -20.80 -31.95 17.54
N GLN A 104 -22.05 -31.96 17.98
CA GLN A 104 -22.99 -30.89 17.65
C GLN A 104 -23.80 -30.50 18.88
N VAL A 105 -24.12 -29.21 18.95
CA VAL A 105 -25.19 -28.70 19.81
C VAL A 105 -26.36 -28.27 18.93
N THR A 106 -27.56 -28.63 19.36
CA THR A 106 -28.83 -28.38 18.69
C THR A 106 -29.69 -27.47 19.55
N PHE A 107 -29.97 -26.28 19.05
CA PHE A 107 -30.87 -25.31 19.66
C PHE A 107 -32.27 -25.43 19.03
N PRO A 108 -33.35 -25.51 19.82
CA PRO A 108 -34.73 -25.65 19.33
C PRO A 108 -35.31 -24.33 18.80
N PHE A 109 -34.63 -23.72 17.82
CA PHE A 109 -35.05 -22.49 17.18
C PHE A 109 -35.91 -22.78 15.92
N THR A 110 -37.24 -22.69 16.06
CA THR A 110 -38.15 -22.72 14.89
C THR A 110 -37.90 -21.51 13.98
N ASN A 111 -37.83 -20.32 14.57
CA ASN A 111 -37.47 -19.07 13.90
C ASN A 111 -36.25 -18.47 14.59
N PHE A 112 -35.33 -17.88 13.85
CA PHE A 112 -34.17 -17.19 14.41
C PHE A 112 -33.72 -16.06 13.49
N SER A 113 -33.43 -14.88 14.02
CA SER A 113 -32.74 -13.82 13.29
C SER A 113 -31.71 -13.21 14.21
N GLY A 114 -30.42 -13.31 13.85
CA GLY A 114 -29.36 -12.81 14.70
C GLY A 114 -27.99 -13.38 14.38
N ILE A 115 -27.15 -13.39 15.39
CA ILE A 115 -25.75 -13.77 15.34
C ILE A 115 -25.51 -14.88 16.37
N ILE A 116 -24.76 -15.90 15.97
CA ILE A 116 -24.20 -16.93 16.84
C ILE A 116 -22.69 -16.89 16.71
N LYS A 117 -22.00 -16.49 17.77
CA LYS A 117 -20.54 -16.47 17.84
C LYS A 117 -20.07 -17.66 18.66
N VAL A 118 -19.19 -18.46 18.07
CA VAL A 118 -18.64 -19.66 18.69
C VAL A 118 -17.13 -19.51 18.84
N THR A 119 -16.64 -19.74 20.05
CA THR A 119 -15.23 -19.77 20.39
C THR A 119 -14.86 -21.20 20.77
N TYR A 120 -14.01 -21.82 19.96
CA TYR A 120 -13.45 -23.15 20.19
C TYR A 120 -12.04 -22.99 20.75
N THR A 121 -11.74 -23.69 21.84
CA THR A 121 -10.40 -23.74 22.43
C THR A 121 -10.04 -25.19 22.68
N SER A 122 -8.92 -25.64 22.10
CA SER A 122 -8.41 -27.00 22.25
C SER A 122 -7.15 -26.98 23.10
N GLU A 123 -7.13 -27.81 24.14
CA GLU A 123 -6.01 -27.89 25.09
C GLU A 123 -4.86 -28.74 24.55
N TRP A 124 -3.63 -28.49 24.99
CA TRP A 124 -2.47 -29.28 24.55
C TRP A 124 -2.24 -30.48 25.48
N VAL A 125 -2.94 -31.59 25.23
CA VAL A 125 -2.81 -32.80 26.06
C VAL A 125 -2.31 -34.00 25.27
N ASN A 126 -3.03 -34.40 24.21
CA ASN A 126 -2.83 -35.71 23.57
C ASN A 126 -2.41 -35.63 22.09
N SER A 127 -2.81 -34.56 21.38
CA SER A 127 -2.44 -34.33 19.99
C SER A 127 -1.89 -32.92 19.80
N LYS A 128 -1.29 -32.66 18.64
CA LYS A 128 -0.77 -31.33 18.28
C LYS A 128 -1.88 -30.32 17.95
N ALA A 129 -3.16 -30.58 18.26
CA ALA A 129 -4.27 -29.66 18.01
C ALA A 129 -4.31 -28.52 19.04
N VAL A 130 -3.27 -27.68 19.11
CA VAL A 130 -3.25 -26.55 20.06
C VAL A 130 -3.89 -25.32 19.43
N GLY A 131 -4.54 -24.52 20.27
CA GLY A 131 -5.09 -23.22 19.89
C GLY A 131 -6.61 -23.27 19.82
N GLY A 132 -7.18 -22.72 18.76
CA GLY A 132 -8.62 -22.56 18.69
C GLY A 132 -9.11 -21.82 17.45
N ALA A 133 -10.40 -21.49 17.47
CA ALA A 133 -11.06 -20.73 16.44
C ALA A 133 -12.16 -19.84 17.02
N ILE A 134 -12.39 -18.68 16.39
CA ILE A 134 -13.55 -17.82 16.65
C ILE A 134 -14.33 -17.75 15.35
N VAL A 135 -15.58 -18.18 15.38
CA VAL A 135 -16.48 -18.22 14.22
C VAL A 135 -17.75 -17.46 14.52
N VAL A 136 -18.18 -16.62 13.60
CA VAL A 136 -19.42 -15.86 13.69
C VAL A 136 -20.34 -16.34 12.57
N HIS A 137 -21.52 -16.81 12.97
CA HIS A 137 -22.61 -17.17 12.07
C HIS A 137 -23.68 -16.09 12.14
N SER A 138 -23.90 -15.36 11.05
CA SER A 138 -24.98 -14.41 10.91
C SER A 138 -26.08 -15.07 10.09
N LEU A 139 -27.29 -15.20 10.64
CA LEU A 139 -28.33 -15.97 9.97
C LEU A 139 -29.75 -15.48 10.25
N ARG A 140 -30.64 -15.80 9.31
CA ARG A 140 -32.09 -15.63 9.42
C ARG A 140 -32.80 -16.88 8.93
N LYS A 141 -33.46 -17.57 9.86
CA LYS A 141 -34.23 -18.80 9.68
C LYS A 141 -35.71 -18.58 10.00
N SER A 142 -36.58 -19.16 9.18
CA SER A 142 -38.02 -19.27 9.42
C SER A 142 -38.53 -20.67 9.03
N GLY A 143 -38.97 -21.46 10.00
CA GLY A 143 -39.26 -22.90 9.80
C GLY A 143 -38.04 -23.62 9.21
N ASN A 144 -38.22 -24.46 8.19
CA ASN A 144 -37.11 -25.11 7.48
C ASN A 144 -36.26 -24.19 6.57
N THR A 145 -36.62 -22.91 6.41
CA THR A 145 -35.98 -22.05 5.39
C THR A 145 -34.91 -21.16 6.01
N MET A 146 -33.66 -21.28 5.52
CA MET A 146 -32.57 -20.35 5.82
C MET A 146 -32.56 -19.20 4.79
N THR A 147 -33.22 -18.10 5.12
CA THR A 147 -33.35 -16.92 4.23
C THR A 147 -32.06 -16.10 4.09
N TYR A 148 -31.17 -16.17 5.08
CA TYR A 148 -29.85 -15.56 5.04
C TYR A 148 -28.91 -16.39 5.91
N TYR A 149 -27.70 -16.63 5.41
CA TYR A 149 -26.64 -17.31 6.14
C TYR A 149 -25.28 -16.80 5.66
N GLU A 150 -24.49 -16.32 6.61
CA GLU A 150 -23.09 -15.97 6.41
C GLU A 150 -22.28 -16.57 7.56
N LYS A 151 -21.20 -17.28 7.20
CA LYS A 151 -20.21 -17.78 8.15
C LYS A 151 -18.90 -17.03 7.97
N ASN A 152 -18.39 -16.49 9.06
CA ASN A 152 -17.13 -15.78 9.11
C ASN A 152 -16.22 -16.42 10.16
N ILE A 153 -15.11 -17.02 9.74
CA ILE A 153 -14.06 -17.48 10.66
C ILE A 153 -13.18 -16.27 10.95
N GLN A 154 -13.31 -15.66 12.11
CA GLN A 154 -12.53 -14.47 12.49
C GLN A 154 -11.07 -14.83 12.80
N VAL A 155 -10.88 -15.96 13.49
CA VAL A 155 -9.57 -16.47 13.89
C VAL A 155 -9.62 -17.99 13.78
N ILE A 156 -8.54 -18.60 13.31
CA ILE A 156 -8.31 -20.04 13.44
C ILE A 156 -6.81 -20.31 13.46
N SER A 157 -6.33 -21.05 14.45
CA SER A 157 -4.92 -21.46 14.51
C SER A 157 -4.64 -22.62 13.54
N ASN A 158 -3.46 -22.62 12.91
CA ASN A 158 -3.09 -23.66 11.93
C ASN A 158 -3.17 -25.08 12.48
N ASP A 159 -2.84 -25.28 13.75
CA ASP A 159 -2.81 -26.62 14.36
C ASP A 159 -4.22 -27.12 14.70
N PHE A 160 -5.09 -26.24 15.19
CA PHE A 160 -6.53 -26.53 15.30
C PHE A 160 -7.15 -26.87 13.93
N ALA A 161 -6.87 -26.08 12.88
CA ALA A 161 -7.44 -26.27 11.54
C ALA A 161 -7.05 -27.57 10.83
N LYS A 162 -5.99 -28.25 11.28
CA LYS A 162 -5.58 -29.56 10.75
C LYS A 162 -6.41 -30.71 11.32
N LEU A 163 -6.85 -30.57 12.57
CA LEU A 163 -7.41 -31.65 13.36
C LEU A 163 -8.89 -31.44 13.70
N TYR A 164 -9.41 -30.24 13.49
CA TYR A 164 -10.83 -29.94 13.62
C TYR A 164 -11.35 -29.21 12.39
N PHE A 165 -12.58 -29.55 11.99
CA PHE A 165 -13.28 -28.91 10.89
C PHE A 165 -14.61 -28.36 11.37
N ILE A 166 -14.74 -27.03 11.32
CA ILE A 166 -15.96 -26.32 11.71
C ILE A 166 -16.87 -26.35 10.50
N ARG A 167 -17.98 -27.09 10.55
CA ARG A 167 -18.91 -27.19 9.42
C ARG A 167 -19.87 -26.00 9.40
N ASP A 168 -20.63 -25.85 8.32
CA ASP A 168 -21.76 -24.92 8.30
C ASP A 168 -22.87 -25.34 9.25
N ILE A 169 -23.67 -24.36 9.66
CA ILE A 169 -24.86 -24.63 10.46
C ILE A 169 -25.80 -25.56 9.71
N VAL A 170 -26.27 -26.60 10.39
CA VAL A 170 -27.33 -27.49 9.93
C VAL A 170 -28.64 -26.99 10.54
N HIS A 171 -29.74 -27.10 9.81
CA HIS A 171 -31.05 -26.66 10.30
C HIS A 171 -32.15 -27.57 9.80
N ASN A 172 -33.27 -27.58 10.54
CA ASN A 172 -34.52 -28.20 10.13
C ASN A 172 -35.70 -27.32 10.57
N ASP A 173 -36.94 -27.80 10.47
CA ASP A 173 -38.14 -27.03 10.86
C ASP A 173 -38.09 -26.46 12.29
N THR A 174 -37.49 -27.18 13.23
CA THR A 174 -37.58 -26.89 14.67
C THR A 174 -36.26 -26.50 15.30
N ALA A 175 -35.13 -26.65 14.60
CA ALA A 175 -33.83 -26.51 15.22
C ALA A 175 -32.73 -25.95 14.30
N ILE A 176 -31.67 -25.48 14.97
CA ILE A 176 -30.39 -25.08 14.41
C ILE A 176 -29.31 -25.88 15.13
N ALA A 177 -28.44 -26.55 14.39
CA ALA A 177 -27.31 -27.31 14.92
C ALA A 177 -25.98 -26.70 14.49
N ILE A 178 -25.01 -26.69 15.42
CA ILE A 178 -23.65 -26.17 15.21
C ILE A 178 -22.67 -27.35 15.30
N PRO A 179 -22.31 -27.96 14.17
CA PRO A 179 -21.40 -29.09 14.14
C PRO A 179 -19.92 -28.69 14.06
N ILE A 180 -19.08 -29.39 14.82
CA ILE A 180 -17.63 -29.44 14.66
C ILE A 180 -17.17 -30.89 14.51
N PHE A 181 -16.35 -31.14 13.49
CA PHE A 181 -15.74 -32.43 13.24
C PHE A 181 -14.35 -32.46 13.83
N LYS A 182 -13.97 -33.64 14.31
CA LYS A 182 -12.66 -33.98 14.82
C LYS A 182 -12.03 -35.02 13.87
N ALA A 183 -10.74 -34.87 13.61
CA ALA A 183 -9.93 -35.86 12.90
C ALA A 183 -9.74 -37.15 13.73
N PRO A 184 -9.55 -38.32 13.11
CA PRO A 184 -9.34 -39.60 13.81
C PRO A 184 -8.30 -39.55 14.93
N ASP A 185 -7.18 -38.87 14.72
CA ASP A 185 -6.04 -38.79 15.63
C ASP A 185 -6.10 -37.62 16.62
N ALA A 186 -7.13 -36.76 16.57
CA ALA A 186 -7.27 -35.69 17.55
C ALA A 186 -7.76 -36.25 18.90
N LYS A 187 -7.19 -35.82 20.02
CA LYS A 187 -7.58 -36.32 21.35
C LYS A 187 -7.58 -35.22 22.41
N ASN A 188 -7.62 -33.97 21.97
CA ASN A 188 -7.53 -32.87 22.90
C ASN A 188 -8.92 -32.57 23.47
N PRO A 189 -9.01 -32.25 24.77
CA PRO A 189 -10.20 -31.62 25.32
C PRO A 189 -10.51 -30.34 24.55
N VAL A 190 -11.79 -30.05 24.34
CA VAL A 190 -12.25 -28.85 23.64
C VAL A 190 -13.29 -28.12 24.47
N SER A 191 -13.00 -26.87 24.82
CA SER A 191 -14.00 -25.94 25.35
C SER A 191 -14.65 -25.17 24.21
N ILE A 192 -15.98 -25.13 24.21
CA ILE A 192 -16.80 -24.50 23.18
C ILE A 192 -17.72 -23.49 23.85
N LYS A 193 -17.43 -22.20 23.66
CA LYS A 193 -18.28 -21.11 24.15
C LYS A 193 -19.13 -20.57 23.01
N ILE A 194 -20.44 -20.48 23.23
CA ILE A 194 -21.42 -20.04 22.24
C ILE A 194 -22.15 -18.82 22.79
N GLU A 195 -21.95 -17.68 22.15
CA GLU A 195 -22.62 -16.42 22.42
C GLU A 195 -23.71 -16.20 21.36
N ILE A 196 -24.97 -16.20 21.78
CA ILE A 196 -26.13 -16.02 20.91
C ILE A 196 -26.73 -14.65 21.16
N CYS A 197 -26.96 -13.89 20.10
CA CYS A 197 -27.65 -12.60 20.14
C CYS A 197 -28.64 -12.50 18.99
N GLY A 198 -29.94 -12.43 19.29
CA GLY A 198 -30.97 -12.39 18.26
C GLY A 198 -32.40 -12.48 18.79
N THR A 199 -33.32 -12.85 17.91
CA THR A 199 -34.74 -13.03 18.23
C THR A 199 -35.20 -14.41 17.76
N THR A 200 -35.87 -15.17 18.63
CA THR A 200 -36.34 -16.56 18.35
C THR A 200 -37.86 -16.72 18.25
N GLY A 201 -38.63 -15.64 18.45
CA GLY A 201 -40.09 -15.72 18.62
C GLY A 201 -40.52 -16.29 19.99
N SER A 202 -39.55 -16.74 20.80
CA SER A 202 -39.68 -17.19 22.19
C SER A 202 -38.62 -16.50 23.06
N ASP A 203 -38.59 -16.80 24.36
CA ASP A 203 -37.49 -16.37 25.24
C ASP A 203 -36.18 -17.06 24.84
N MET A 204 -35.14 -16.26 24.55
CA MET A 204 -33.85 -16.77 24.06
C MET A 204 -33.18 -17.70 25.09
N PHE A 205 -33.26 -17.34 26.37
CA PHE A 205 -32.66 -18.15 27.44
C PHE A 205 -33.35 -19.50 27.55
N GLN A 206 -34.68 -19.52 27.58
CA GLN A 206 -35.43 -20.76 27.64
C GLN A 206 -35.05 -21.69 26.47
N ALA A 207 -34.99 -21.16 25.25
CA ALA A 207 -34.63 -21.95 24.09
C ALA A 207 -33.19 -22.50 24.18
N VAL A 208 -32.23 -21.70 24.67
CA VAL A 208 -30.83 -22.16 24.89
C VAL A 208 -30.73 -23.19 26.01
N SER A 209 -31.52 -23.06 27.08
CA SER A 209 -31.56 -24.03 28.19
C SER A 209 -32.09 -25.40 27.79
N GLN A 210 -32.82 -25.48 26.67
CA GLN A 210 -33.34 -26.72 26.09
C GLN A 210 -32.42 -27.28 25.00
N ALA A 211 -31.26 -26.67 24.77
CA ALA A 211 -30.30 -27.16 23.80
C ALA A 211 -29.81 -28.56 24.18
N THR A 212 -29.77 -29.45 23.20
CA THR A 212 -29.17 -30.78 23.36
C THR A 212 -27.82 -30.79 22.66
N HIS A 213 -26.89 -31.62 23.14
CA HIS A 213 -25.64 -31.85 22.43
C HIS A 213 -25.34 -33.33 22.40
N GLU A 214 -24.62 -33.75 21.37
CA GLU A 214 -24.23 -35.14 21.19
C GLU A 214 -22.88 -35.21 20.48
N ILE A 215 -22.20 -36.32 20.72
CA ILE A 215 -21.04 -36.76 19.94
C ILE A 215 -21.50 -37.95 19.13
N VAL A 216 -21.09 -38.02 17.87
CA VAL A 216 -21.44 -39.11 16.96
C VAL A 216 -20.20 -39.56 16.21
N ASP A 217 -19.96 -40.86 16.25
CA ASP A 217 -18.98 -41.51 15.39
C ASP A 217 -19.53 -41.58 13.95
N THR A 218 -18.75 -41.07 13.00
CA THR A 218 -19.13 -41.05 11.59
C THR A 218 -18.97 -42.42 10.93
N GLY A 219 -18.26 -43.35 11.57
CA GLY A 219 -17.90 -44.66 11.01
C GLY A 219 -16.85 -44.59 9.89
N SER A 220 -16.31 -43.41 9.59
CA SER A 220 -15.40 -43.18 8.47
C SER A 220 -14.18 -42.34 8.88
N ALA A 221 -12.98 -42.83 8.60
CA ALA A 221 -11.75 -42.05 8.81
C ALA A 221 -11.62 -40.86 7.84
N THR A 222 -12.31 -40.93 6.70
CA THR A 222 -12.25 -39.94 5.61
C THR A 222 -13.52 -39.11 5.50
N GLU A 223 -14.32 -39.02 6.57
CA GLU A 223 -15.56 -38.26 6.58
C GLU A 223 -15.34 -36.81 6.13
N LEU A 224 -16.25 -36.29 5.30
CA LEU A 224 -16.13 -34.98 4.64
C LEU A 224 -14.80 -34.78 3.87
N GLY A 225 -14.14 -35.86 3.45
CA GLY A 225 -12.89 -35.81 2.70
C GLY A 225 -11.64 -35.56 3.55
N TYR A 226 -11.61 -36.02 4.81
CA TYR A 226 -10.39 -35.95 5.63
C TYR A 226 -9.19 -36.67 4.93
N PRO A 227 -7.96 -36.10 4.94
CA PRO A 227 -7.55 -34.86 5.59
C PRO A 227 -8.16 -33.61 4.96
N TRP A 228 -8.81 -32.78 5.77
CA TRP A 228 -9.50 -31.59 5.28
C TRP A 228 -8.49 -30.54 4.80
N THR A 229 -8.88 -29.76 3.81
CA THR A 229 -8.14 -28.53 3.50
C THR A 229 -8.25 -27.59 4.71
N PRO A 230 -7.13 -27.17 5.35
CA PRO A 230 -7.20 -26.36 6.55
C PRO A 230 -7.99 -25.08 6.34
N GLN A 231 -9.01 -24.88 7.18
CA GLN A 231 -9.84 -23.68 7.13
C GLN A 231 -9.02 -22.45 7.51
N ARG A 232 -9.33 -21.31 6.90
CA ARG A 232 -8.60 -20.05 7.09
C ARG A 232 -9.55 -18.96 7.56
N ALA A 233 -9.00 -17.99 8.28
CA ALA A 233 -9.76 -16.84 8.72
C ALA A 233 -10.20 -15.99 7.50
N SER A 234 -11.44 -15.49 7.52
CA SER A 234 -12.10 -14.78 6.43
C SER A 234 -11.79 -13.28 6.40
N PHE A 235 -10.55 -12.87 6.71
CA PHE A 235 -10.19 -11.45 6.84
C PHE A 235 -10.15 -10.68 5.50
N ILE A 236 -10.23 -11.38 4.35
CA ILE A 236 -10.36 -10.76 3.03
C ILE A 236 -11.60 -11.36 2.36
N LYS A 237 -12.69 -10.59 2.33
CA LYS A 237 -13.86 -10.91 1.48
C LYS A 237 -13.47 -10.67 0.02
N ALA A 238 -14.00 -11.52 -0.88
CA ALA A 238 -13.66 -11.50 -2.30
C ALA A 238 -14.16 -10.24 -3.06
N SER A 239 -14.94 -9.35 -2.43
CA SER A 239 -15.50 -8.16 -3.09
C SER A 239 -15.63 -6.94 -2.17
N GLY A 240 -15.14 -5.78 -2.63
CA GLY A 240 -15.78 -4.47 -2.42
C GLY A 240 -15.52 -3.70 -1.11
N ASP A 241 -14.91 -4.29 -0.08
CA ASP A 241 -14.77 -3.61 1.22
C ASP A 241 -13.42 -2.88 1.39
N THR A 242 -13.43 -1.87 2.27
CA THR A 242 -12.22 -1.13 2.68
C THR A 242 -11.54 -1.86 3.84
N MET A 243 -10.25 -2.18 3.68
CA MET A 243 -9.42 -2.60 4.83
C MET A 243 -9.15 -1.39 5.72
N THR A 244 -9.50 -1.47 7.00
CA THR A 244 -9.14 -0.48 8.03
C THR A 244 -8.14 -1.09 9.02
N GLY A 245 -7.24 -0.28 9.57
CA GLY A 245 -6.18 -0.73 10.49
C GLY A 245 -4.82 -1.01 9.82
N ASP A 246 -3.87 -1.56 10.61
CA ASP A 246 -2.51 -1.84 10.16
C ASP A 246 -2.39 -3.22 9.47
N LEU A 247 -1.81 -3.26 8.26
CA LEU A 247 -1.35 -4.51 7.64
C LEU A 247 0.06 -4.86 8.15
N LYS A 248 0.17 -5.83 9.08
CA LYS A 248 1.45 -6.32 9.61
C LYS A 248 1.82 -7.67 9.00
N ILE A 249 2.86 -7.70 8.17
CA ILE A 249 3.39 -8.93 7.56
C ILE A 249 4.67 -9.34 8.30
N ASN A 250 4.53 -10.26 9.25
CA ASN A 250 5.68 -10.79 10.00
C ASN A 250 6.33 -11.96 9.25
N LYS A 251 7.09 -11.66 8.20
CA LYS A 251 7.89 -12.62 7.44
C LYS A 251 9.31 -12.09 7.28
N SER A 252 10.27 -13.00 7.08
CA SER A 252 11.67 -12.65 6.80
C SER A 252 11.83 -11.73 5.58
N ILE A 253 10.94 -11.89 4.58
CA ILE A 253 10.80 -11.00 3.43
C ILE A 253 9.30 -10.70 3.27
N PRO A 254 8.78 -9.60 3.83
CA PRO A 254 7.37 -9.26 3.67
C PRO A 254 7.13 -8.81 2.22
N LYS A 255 6.10 -9.40 1.60
CA LYS A 255 5.69 -9.17 0.22
C LYS A 255 4.19 -8.92 0.16
N VAL A 256 3.81 -7.86 -0.55
CA VAL A 256 2.43 -7.53 -0.92
C VAL A 256 2.33 -7.64 -2.44
N THR A 257 1.39 -8.46 -2.93
CA THR A 257 1.07 -8.58 -4.36
C THR A 257 -0.35 -8.10 -4.58
N LEU A 258 -0.53 -7.12 -5.46
CA LEU A 258 -1.84 -6.67 -5.94
C LEU A 258 -2.03 -7.17 -7.38
N THR A 259 -2.98 -8.08 -7.57
CA THR A 259 -3.34 -8.62 -8.88
C THR A 259 -4.70 -8.05 -9.28
N PRO A 260 -4.79 -7.07 -10.20
CA PRO A 260 -6.06 -6.66 -10.76
C PRO A 260 -6.75 -7.83 -11.47
N THR A 261 -8.03 -8.02 -11.21
CA THR A 261 -8.89 -8.86 -12.05
C THR A 261 -9.13 -8.10 -13.35
N LEU A 262 -8.40 -8.47 -14.41
CA LEU A 262 -8.61 -7.91 -15.74
C LEU A 262 -9.66 -8.75 -16.48
N SER A 263 -10.53 -8.08 -17.25
CA SER A 263 -11.55 -8.72 -18.08
C SER A 263 -10.97 -9.49 -19.28
N THR A 264 -9.66 -9.44 -19.49
CA THR A 264 -8.95 -10.09 -20.60
C THR A 264 -7.98 -11.16 -20.07
N PRO A 265 -8.03 -12.41 -20.58
CA PRO A 265 -7.31 -13.55 -19.97
C PRO A 265 -5.77 -13.51 -20.05
N ASP A 266 -5.18 -12.72 -20.95
CA ASP A 266 -3.80 -12.98 -21.41
C ASP A 266 -2.72 -12.00 -20.92
N ALA A 267 -3.02 -11.17 -19.93
CA ALA A 267 -1.97 -10.39 -19.26
C ALA A 267 -2.25 -10.34 -17.76
N THR A 268 -1.69 -11.27 -16.99
CA THR A 268 -1.66 -11.14 -15.53
C THR A 268 -0.77 -9.96 -15.19
N LYS A 269 -1.37 -8.77 -15.10
CA LYS A 269 -0.72 -7.60 -14.53
C LYS A 269 -0.66 -7.79 -13.03
N TYR A 270 0.48 -7.51 -12.42
CA TYR A 270 0.59 -7.46 -10.97
C TYR A 270 1.54 -6.35 -10.56
N PHE A 271 1.23 -5.79 -9.40
CA PHE A 271 2.06 -4.86 -8.68
C PHE A 271 2.60 -5.57 -7.44
N GLU A 272 3.92 -5.59 -7.29
CA GLU A 272 4.56 -6.19 -6.13
C GLU A 272 5.36 -5.15 -5.35
N MET A 273 5.14 -5.14 -4.03
CA MET A 273 5.96 -4.44 -3.05
C MET A 273 6.59 -5.47 -2.13
N TYR A 274 7.92 -5.48 -2.03
CA TYR A 274 8.59 -6.24 -1.00
C TYR A 274 9.69 -5.42 -0.33
N TYR A 275 9.83 -5.66 0.97
CA TYR A 275 10.96 -5.16 1.73
C TYR A 275 12.10 -6.18 1.57
N ASN A 276 13.14 -5.79 0.84
CA ASN A 276 14.32 -6.62 0.70
C ASN A 276 15.17 -6.48 1.97
N ALA A 277 15.17 -7.50 2.81
CA ALA A 277 16.01 -7.57 4.01
C ALA A 277 17.09 -8.67 3.90
N ALA A 278 17.23 -9.29 2.72
CA ALA A 278 17.95 -10.56 2.57
C ALA A 278 19.49 -10.40 2.62
N GLY A 279 20.03 -9.18 2.66
CA GLY A 279 21.47 -8.94 2.77
C GLY A 279 21.77 -7.72 3.63
N ALA A 280 22.86 -7.78 4.39
CA ALA A 280 23.29 -6.76 5.35
C ALA A 280 23.46 -5.34 4.75
N ASN A 281 23.44 -5.19 3.43
CA ASN A 281 23.65 -3.92 2.72
C ASN A 281 22.56 -3.58 1.69
N ASN A 282 21.50 -4.39 1.55
CA ASN A 282 20.46 -4.22 0.51
C ASN A 282 19.07 -4.01 1.12
N PHE A 283 18.98 -3.17 2.16
CA PHE A 283 17.70 -2.80 2.76
C PHE A 283 16.94 -1.86 1.82
N GLY A 284 15.74 -2.22 1.39
CA GLY A 284 15.01 -1.38 0.46
C GLY A 284 13.61 -1.82 0.10
N VAL A 285 12.92 -0.97 -0.66
CA VAL A 285 11.61 -1.25 -1.26
C VAL A 285 11.81 -1.39 -2.77
N SER A 286 11.39 -2.53 -3.34
CA SER A 286 11.26 -2.70 -4.79
C SER A 286 9.79 -2.57 -5.16
N LEU A 287 9.53 -1.84 -6.24
CA LEU A 287 8.26 -1.83 -6.95
C LEU A 287 8.46 -2.57 -8.26
N ASP A 288 7.75 -3.69 -8.43
CA ASP A 288 7.83 -4.49 -9.64
C ASP A 288 6.48 -4.45 -10.35
N LEU A 289 6.52 -4.24 -11.66
CA LEU A 289 5.38 -4.32 -12.57
C LEU A 289 5.64 -5.47 -13.52
N ASP A 290 4.78 -6.49 -13.51
CA ASP A 290 4.94 -7.67 -14.37
C ASP A 290 6.32 -8.36 -14.22
N GLN A 291 6.78 -8.55 -12.98
CA GLN A 291 8.08 -9.17 -12.61
C GLN A 291 9.28 -8.34 -13.08
N LYS A 292 9.04 -7.15 -13.63
CA LYS A 292 10.07 -6.22 -14.01
C LYS A 292 10.17 -5.15 -12.93
N PRO A 293 11.30 -5.06 -12.22
CA PRO A 293 11.53 -3.96 -11.29
C PRO A 293 11.45 -2.63 -12.04
N VAL A 294 10.52 -1.76 -11.64
CA VAL A 294 10.35 -0.42 -12.22
C VAL A 294 10.95 0.66 -11.34
N MET A 295 11.05 0.40 -10.04
CA MET A 295 11.67 1.30 -9.07
C MET A 295 12.30 0.50 -7.94
N GLN A 296 13.51 0.89 -7.55
CA GLN A 296 14.17 0.35 -6.38
C GLN A 296 14.67 1.49 -5.48
N LEU A 297 14.20 1.49 -4.24
CA LEU A 297 14.66 2.35 -3.17
C LEU A 297 15.60 1.53 -2.29
N LEU A 298 16.89 1.52 -2.62
CA LEU A 298 17.92 0.83 -1.85
C LEU A 298 18.48 1.76 -0.77
N GLY A 299 18.97 1.18 0.31
CA GLY A 299 19.39 1.87 1.53
C GLY A 299 20.25 3.12 1.28
N GLN A 300 19.75 4.24 1.79
CA GLN A 300 20.35 5.57 1.98
C GLN A 300 21.07 6.29 0.81
N LYS A 301 21.50 5.66 -0.28
CA LYS A 301 22.32 6.36 -1.30
C LYS A 301 21.99 6.10 -2.77
N ASP A 302 21.26 5.05 -3.11
CA ASP A 302 21.02 4.65 -4.51
C ASP A 302 19.53 4.50 -4.82
N ILE A 303 18.89 5.60 -5.22
CA ILE A 303 17.62 5.52 -5.95
C ILE A 303 17.97 5.18 -7.40
N ARG A 304 17.46 4.03 -7.87
CA ARG A 304 17.67 3.54 -9.23
C ARG A 304 16.37 3.56 -10.00
N PHE A 305 16.45 4.03 -11.24
CA PHE A 305 15.35 4.10 -12.21
C PHE A 305 15.68 3.24 -13.42
N VAL A 306 14.65 2.64 -14.02
CA VAL A 306 14.77 1.98 -15.33
C VAL A 306 14.36 2.98 -16.40
N GLY A 307 15.27 3.28 -17.33
CA GLY A 307 14.99 4.11 -18.50
C GLY A 307 14.07 3.40 -19.51
N HIS A 308 13.57 4.15 -20.48
CA HIS A 308 12.77 3.62 -21.60
C HIS A 308 13.54 2.59 -22.45
N ASP A 309 14.86 2.61 -22.37
CA ASP A 309 15.82 1.70 -22.98
C ASP A 309 16.06 0.42 -22.15
N ASN A 310 15.34 0.28 -21.03
CA ASN A 310 15.54 -0.75 -20.00
C ASN A 310 16.93 -0.70 -19.33
N ALA A 311 17.66 0.40 -19.44
CA ALA A 311 18.91 0.59 -18.73
C ALA A 311 18.66 1.15 -17.33
N TRP A 312 19.40 0.64 -16.35
CA TRP A 312 19.39 1.19 -15.00
C TRP A 312 20.25 2.44 -14.93
N PHE A 313 19.70 3.51 -14.34
CA PHE A 313 20.45 4.72 -14.01
C PHE A 313 20.09 5.23 -12.62
N THR A 314 21.02 5.96 -12.02
CA THR A 314 20.87 6.62 -10.72
C THR A 314 20.72 8.13 -10.90
N ILE A 315 20.30 8.82 -9.85
CA ILE A 315 20.37 10.30 -9.80
C ILE A 315 21.83 10.79 -9.94
N GLN A 316 22.82 9.99 -9.52
CA GLN A 316 24.23 10.35 -9.65
C GLN A 316 24.71 10.27 -11.10
N ASP A 317 24.21 9.31 -11.88
CA ASP A 317 24.50 9.21 -13.31
C ASP A 317 23.96 10.43 -14.06
N LEU A 318 22.76 10.89 -13.71
CA LEU A 318 22.19 12.11 -14.28
C LEU A 318 23.04 13.35 -13.92
N LYS A 319 23.48 13.47 -12.66
CA LYS A 319 24.35 14.58 -12.23
C LYS A 319 25.69 14.58 -12.98
N SER A 320 26.28 13.39 -13.16
CA SER A 320 27.56 13.24 -13.88
C SER A 320 27.40 13.59 -15.35
N SER A 321 26.36 13.08 -16.02
CA SER A 321 26.05 13.41 -17.42
C SER A 321 25.86 14.91 -17.66
N VAL A 322 25.13 15.60 -16.76
CA VAL A 322 24.97 17.06 -16.83
C VAL A 322 26.31 17.77 -16.60
N SER A 323 27.14 17.30 -15.67
CA SER A 323 28.46 17.87 -15.39
C SER A 323 29.42 17.70 -16.58
N ASP A 324 29.42 16.53 -17.23
CA ASP A 324 30.22 16.25 -18.41
C ASP A 324 29.79 17.12 -19.59
N GLY A 325 28.47 17.23 -19.82
CA GLY A 325 27.91 18.10 -20.85
C GLY A 325 28.29 19.58 -20.64
N LYS A 326 28.26 20.06 -19.38
CA LYS A 326 28.73 21.40 -19.02
C LYS A 326 30.21 21.59 -19.34
N THR A 327 31.04 20.59 -19.06
CA THR A 327 32.48 20.63 -19.33
C THR A 327 32.75 20.76 -20.83
N LEU A 328 32.03 20.01 -21.66
CA LEU A 328 32.15 20.08 -23.12
C LEU A 328 31.71 21.45 -23.68
N VAL A 329 30.59 21.98 -23.19
CA VAL A 329 30.10 23.30 -23.60
C VAL A 329 31.08 24.40 -23.17
N ALA A 330 31.60 24.35 -21.94
CA ALA A 330 32.60 25.31 -21.45
C ALA A 330 33.89 25.30 -22.29
N SER A 331 34.35 24.11 -22.69
CA SER A 331 35.50 23.96 -23.60
C SER A 331 35.23 24.62 -24.95
N ALA A 332 34.09 24.32 -25.58
CA ALA A 332 33.74 24.87 -26.89
C ALA A 332 33.61 26.41 -26.89
N ILE A 333 33.14 27.01 -25.80
CA ILE A 333 33.09 28.47 -25.66
C ILE A 333 34.52 29.04 -25.49
N SER A 334 35.36 28.35 -24.73
CA SER A 334 36.76 28.74 -24.52
C SER A 334 37.59 28.66 -25.81
N ASP A 335 37.28 27.71 -26.69
CA ASP A 335 37.89 27.58 -28.03
C ASP A 335 37.55 28.79 -28.94
N MET A 336 36.52 29.56 -28.61
CA MET A 336 36.12 30.80 -29.29
C MET A 336 36.70 32.06 -28.61
N ASP A 337 37.82 31.89 -27.90
CA ASP A 337 38.54 32.93 -27.15
C ASP A 337 37.73 33.59 -26.00
N ILE A 338 36.65 32.95 -25.53
CA ILE A 338 35.88 33.39 -24.36
C ILE A 338 36.02 32.36 -23.23
N TYR A 339 36.96 32.59 -22.30
CA TYR A 339 37.18 31.66 -21.18
C TYR A 339 35.88 31.38 -20.41
N THR A 340 35.55 30.10 -20.26
CA THR A 340 34.37 29.63 -19.52
C THR A 340 34.74 28.44 -18.65
N SER A 341 34.42 28.51 -17.36
CA SER A 341 34.72 27.44 -16.40
C SER A 341 33.77 26.24 -16.55
N PRO A 342 34.25 24.97 -16.46
CA PRO A 342 33.40 23.78 -16.49
C PRO A 342 32.32 23.72 -15.39
N VAL A 343 32.57 24.38 -14.25
CA VAL A 343 31.63 24.41 -13.12
C VAL A 343 30.65 25.59 -13.17
N GLU A 344 30.80 26.47 -14.14
CA GLU A 344 30.00 27.69 -14.31
C GLU A 344 28.50 27.41 -14.42
N THR A 345 27.62 28.36 -14.03
CA THR A 345 26.17 28.14 -14.20
C THR A 345 25.77 28.17 -15.68
N PHE A 346 24.71 27.44 -16.08
CA PHE A 346 24.23 27.48 -17.47
C PHE A 346 23.87 28.89 -17.95
N LEU A 347 23.39 29.75 -17.03
CA LEU A 347 23.10 31.15 -17.34
C LEU A 347 24.36 31.92 -17.73
N ASN A 348 25.45 31.75 -16.97
CA ASN A 348 26.72 32.40 -17.26
C ASN A 348 27.39 31.81 -18.51
N MET A 349 27.31 30.49 -18.74
CA MET A 349 27.72 29.89 -20.01
C MET A 349 26.96 30.48 -21.20
N ALA A 350 25.64 30.66 -21.08
CA ALA A 350 24.82 31.27 -22.13
C ALA A 350 25.20 32.75 -22.37
N ASN A 351 25.55 33.49 -21.32
CA ASN A 351 26.06 34.85 -21.46
C ASN A 351 27.41 34.86 -22.19
N ASN A 352 28.32 33.95 -21.85
CA ASN A 352 29.61 33.81 -22.52
C ASN A 352 29.46 33.43 -24.00
N ILE A 353 28.51 32.56 -24.35
CA ILE A 353 28.17 32.25 -25.76
C ILE A 353 27.76 33.52 -26.53
N ARG A 354 27.06 34.46 -25.89
CA ARG A 354 26.64 35.73 -26.53
C ARG A 354 27.81 36.70 -26.74
N LEU A 355 28.90 36.54 -25.98
CA LEU A 355 30.12 37.31 -26.15
C LEU A 355 31.00 36.80 -27.29
N ILE A 356 30.76 35.59 -27.81
CA ILE A 356 31.46 35.05 -28.97
C ILE A 356 31.30 36.06 -30.13
N PRO A 357 32.39 36.62 -30.67
CA PRO A 357 32.33 37.63 -31.71
C PRO A 357 31.54 37.12 -32.92
N LYS A 358 30.41 37.75 -33.21
CA LYS A 358 29.64 37.51 -34.45
C LYS A 358 29.99 38.61 -35.42
N GLY A 359 30.65 38.27 -36.52
CA GLY A 359 31.19 39.26 -37.44
C GLY A 359 30.85 38.96 -38.89
N ARG A 360 30.23 39.93 -39.57
CA ARG A 360 30.37 40.08 -41.03
C ARG A 360 30.97 41.46 -41.25
N LYS A 361 32.13 41.52 -41.91
CA LYS A 361 32.68 42.79 -42.40
C LYS A 361 32.78 42.72 -43.90
N GLU A 362 32.47 43.82 -44.56
CA GLU A 362 32.70 43.98 -45.97
C GLU A 362 33.40 45.30 -46.23
N ALA A 363 34.18 45.34 -47.30
CA ALA A 363 34.66 46.58 -47.87
C ALA A 363 34.80 46.43 -49.38
N SER A 364 34.71 47.55 -50.08
CA SER A 364 35.00 47.65 -51.50
C SER A 364 36.05 48.72 -51.76
N GLY A 365 36.68 48.64 -52.92
CA GLY A 365 37.70 49.60 -53.32
C GLY A 365 38.12 49.40 -54.77
N ILE A 366 39.05 50.22 -55.22
CA ILE A 366 39.66 50.11 -56.55
C ILE A 366 41.08 49.62 -56.35
N ALA A 367 41.42 48.49 -56.99
CA ALA A 367 42.77 47.95 -56.99
C ALA A 367 43.48 48.36 -58.28
N TYR A 368 44.70 48.88 -58.15
CA TYR A 368 45.54 49.29 -59.27
C TYR A 368 46.52 48.17 -59.60
N ALA A 369 46.48 47.68 -60.84
CA ALA A 369 47.43 46.68 -61.30
C ALA A 369 48.82 47.32 -61.46
N SER A 370 49.86 46.70 -60.91
CA SER A 370 51.24 47.17 -61.11
C SER A 370 51.70 47.00 -62.57
N ASN A 371 52.53 47.93 -63.06
CA ASN A 371 52.90 48.09 -64.47
C ASN A 371 53.56 46.88 -65.16
N VAL A 372 53.87 45.80 -64.43
CA VAL A 372 54.75 44.72 -64.93
C VAL A 372 54.05 43.37 -65.08
N SER A 373 52.84 43.17 -64.54
CA SER A 373 52.19 41.84 -64.62
C SER A 373 50.67 41.81 -64.52
N GLY A 374 49.97 42.96 -64.57
CA GLY A 374 48.50 42.97 -64.55
C GLY A 374 47.90 42.44 -63.26
N ARG A 375 48.67 42.37 -62.17
CA ARG A 375 48.23 41.89 -60.85
C ARG A 375 47.98 43.06 -59.92
N ALA A 376 46.83 43.04 -59.25
CA ALA A 376 46.54 43.95 -58.13
C ALA A 376 46.50 43.17 -56.82
N ARG A 377 47.03 43.78 -55.74
CA ARG A 377 47.07 43.22 -54.38
C ARG A 377 45.95 43.83 -53.55
N ILE A 378 45.05 42.99 -53.04
CA ILE A 378 44.04 43.39 -52.05
C ILE A 378 44.53 42.92 -50.68
N ILE A 379 44.45 43.78 -49.67
CA ILE A 379 44.83 43.50 -48.28
C ILE A 379 43.58 43.67 -47.40
N VAL A 380 43.24 42.66 -46.59
CA VAL A 380 42.04 42.64 -45.74
C VAL A 380 42.41 42.89 -44.27
N THR A 381 42.40 44.15 -43.83
CA THR A 381 42.85 44.53 -42.48
C THR A 381 41.73 45.10 -41.60
N GLY A 382 41.99 45.22 -40.30
CA GLY A 382 41.07 45.84 -39.34
C GLY A 382 39.81 45.01 -39.05
N LEU A 383 39.89 43.69 -39.18
CA LEU A 383 38.85 42.79 -38.69
C LEU A 383 38.92 42.73 -37.17
N SER A 384 37.77 42.88 -36.49
CA SER A 384 37.65 42.74 -35.03
C SER A 384 37.34 41.29 -34.62
N PHE A 385 37.45 40.35 -35.55
CA PHE A 385 37.18 38.92 -35.37
C PHE A 385 38.14 38.12 -36.28
N ASN A 386 38.40 36.86 -35.90
CA ASN A 386 39.16 35.93 -36.74
C ASN A 386 38.23 35.37 -37.83
N PRO A 387 38.45 35.68 -39.12
CA PRO A 387 37.52 35.25 -40.16
C PRO A 387 37.65 33.75 -40.44
N THR A 388 36.53 33.02 -40.43
CA THR A 388 36.42 31.62 -40.86
C THR A 388 36.27 31.48 -42.38
N ALA A 389 35.84 32.55 -43.06
CA ALA A 389 35.79 32.61 -44.52
C ALA A 389 35.96 34.04 -45.04
N ILE A 390 36.65 34.19 -46.17
CA ILE A 390 36.76 35.48 -46.87
C ILE A 390 36.41 35.30 -48.35
N PHE A 391 35.39 36.00 -48.80
CA PHE A 391 34.97 36.02 -50.19
C PHE A 391 35.48 37.30 -50.82
N ILE A 392 36.09 37.21 -52.00
CA ILE A 392 36.49 38.40 -52.77
C ILE A 392 35.85 38.33 -54.16
N SER A 393 35.12 39.38 -54.50
CA SER A 393 34.51 39.57 -55.80
C SER A 393 35.25 40.64 -56.59
N LYS A 394 35.44 40.39 -57.87
CA LYS A 394 35.82 41.42 -58.83
C LYS A 394 34.52 42.03 -59.37
N GLU A 395 34.34 43.33 -59.15
CA GLU A 395 33.22 44.06 -59.72
C GLU A 395 33.63 44.50 -61.13
N ASN A 396 33.05 43.89 -62.16
CA ASN A 396 33.20 44.33 -63.54
C ASN A 396 31.85 44.89 -63.99
N ASN A 397 31.85 46.00 -64.75
CA ASN A 397 30.65 46.81 -65.02
C ASN A 397 29.44 46.03 -65.59
N ASN A 398 29.63 44.81 -66.09
CA ASN A 398 28.57 44.01 -66.70
C ASN A 398 28.39 42.59 -66.12
N ASN A 399 29.17 42.12 -65.13
CA ASN A 399 28.98 40.84 -64.43
C ASN A 399 29.91 40.75 -63.20
N ASN A 400 29.37 40.43 -62.02
CA ASN A 400 30.15 40.17 -60.81
C ASN A 400 30.74 38.75 -60.88
N GLU A 401 32.06 38.64 -61.01
CA GLU A 401 32.75 37.36 -60.83
C GLU A 401 33.16 37.21 -59.36
N PHE A 402 32.48 36.30 -58.66
CA PHE A 402 32.83 35.93 -57.29
C PHE A 402 33.93 34.86 -57.31
N LYS A 403 35.05 35.14 -56.64
CA LYS A 403 36.06 34.11 -56.33
C LYS A 403 36.07 33.90 -54.82
N SER A 404 35.60 32.73 -54.37
CA SER A 404 35.63 32.36 -52.96
C SER A 404 37.04 31.88 -52.59
N ILE A 405 37.53 32.33 -51.44
CA ILE A 405 38.75 31.78 -50.83
C ILE A 405 38.34 31.26 -49.46
N TRP A 406 38.47 29.95 -49.29
CA TRP A 406 38.29 29.33 -47.98
C TRP A 406 39.64 29.28 -47.27
N ALA A 407 39.74 29.94 -46.12
CA ALA A 407 40.87 29.81 -45.22
C ALA A 407 40.39 28.96 -44.02
N PRO A 408 40.89 27.74 -43.81
CA PRO A 408 40.48 26.95 -42.66
C PRO A 408 40.85 27.66 -41.35
N SER A 409 39.97 27.54 -40.35
CA SER A 409 40.12 28.03 -38.97
C SER A 409 41.38 27.55 -38.25
N ASN A 410 42.11 26.59 -38.84
CA ASN A 410 43.21 25.88 -38.20
C ASN A 410 44.60 26.36 -38.68
N VAL A 411 44.68 27.45 -39.45
CA VAL A 411 45.98 28.09 -39.67
C VAL A 411 46.33 28.85 -38.41
N PHE A 412 46.91 28.13 -37.45
CA PHE A 412 47.51 28.72 -36.25
C PHE A 412 48.63 29.66 -36.67
N PHE A 413 48.35 30.96 -36.65
CA PHE A 413 49.38 31.97 -36.77
C PHE A 413 49.95 32.19 -35.38
N SER A 414 51.10 31.56 -35.09
CA SER A 414 51.90 32.02 -33.95
C SER A 414 52.19 33.49 -34.16
N ASN A 415 51.99 34.30 -33.12
CA ASN A 415 52.35 35.72 -33.09
C ASN A 415 53.66 35.94 -33.87
N ASN A 416 53.55 36.65 -35.01
CA ASN A 416 54.63 37.16 -35.86
C ASN A 416 55.07 36.34 -37.09
N ALA A 417 54.15 36.01 -38.01
CA ALA A 417 54.53 35.75 -39.41
C ALA A 417 53.42 36.16 -40.39
N ASN A 418 53.75 37.01 -41.37
CA ASN A 418 52.92 37.19 -42.56
C ASN A 418 52.99 35.89 -43.37
N ALA A 419 51.86 35.20 -43.54
CA ALA A 419 51.75 34.11 -44.51
C ALA A 419 51.33 34.69 -45.86
N TYR A 420 52.28 34.76 -46.80
CA TYR A 420 51.98 35.15 -48.17
C TYR A 420 51.40 33.95 -48.92
N ILE A 421 50.08 33.91 -49.05
CA ILE A 421 49.44 32.94 -49.95
C ILE A 421 49.38 33.56 -51.35
N ASN A 422 50.40 33.28 -52.17
CA ASN A 422 50.44 33.71 -53.57
C ASN A 422 49.64 32.74 -54.44
N PHE A 423 48.50 33.15 -54.96
CA PHE A 423 47.79 32.40 -55.99
C PHE A 423 48.14 32.95 -57.38
N PHE A 424 48.66 32.09 -58.24
CA PHE A 424 48.81 32.35 -59.66
C PHE A 424 47.55 31.86 -60.38
N THR A 425 46.68 32.77 -60.81
CA THR A 425 45.62 32.40 -61.77
C THR A 425 46.22 32.38 -63.18
N TYR A 426 46.43 31.19 -63.74
CA TYR A 426 46.70 30.99 -65.16
C TYR A 426 45.40 30.61 -65.87
N ASN A 427 44.93 31.52 -66.74
CA ASN A 427 43.87 31.37 -67.75
C ASN A 427 42.47 30.88 -67.30
N GLU A 428 41.50 31.14 -68.17
CA GLU A 428 40.05 31.27 -67.97
C GLU A 428 39.29 30.00 -67.54
N THR A 429 39.97 28.96 -67.07
CA THR A 429 39.33 27.69 -66.67
C THR A 429 39.99 27.11 -65.42
N GLY A 430 39.34 27.38 -64.28
CA GLY A 430 39.35 26.63 -63.01
C GLY A 430 40.62 25.88 -62.57
N SER A 431 41.25 26.36 -61.50
CA SER A 431 41.53 25.58 -60.26
C SER A 431 42.35 26.39 -59.25
N LEU A 432 41.97 26.29 -57.98
CA LEU A 432 42.68 26.85 -56.82
C LEU A 432 43.70 25.79 -56.37
N LEU A 433 45.00 25.98 -56.63
CA LEU A 433 46.05 25.13 -56.08
C LEU A 433 46.58 25.74 -54.78
N ALA A 434 46.59 24.93 -53.72
CA ALA A 434 47.06 25.28 -52.39
C ALA A 434 48.57 25.61 -52.38
N ALA A 435 48.97 26.59 -51.56
CA ALA A 435 50.36 26.99 -51.38
C ALA A 435 50.85 26.74 -49.94
N SER A 436 52.12 26.33 -49.85
CA SER A 436 52.93 26.16 -48.63
C SER A 436 53.44 27.52 -48.10
N PRO A 437 53.59 27.71 -46.77
CA PRO A 437 54.06 28.97 -46.20
C PRO A 437 55.58 29.14 -46.32
N ALA A 438 56.03 30.37 -46.60
CA ALA A 438 57.40 30.84 -46.39
C ALA A 438 57.38 32.20 -45.66
N PHE A 439 58.31 32.38 -44.73
CA PHE A 439 58.37 33.43 -43.70
C PHE A 439 58.80 34.81 -44.23
N VAL A 440 58.27 35.91 -43.63
CA VAL A 440 58.99 37.06 -42.99
C VAL A 440 58.07 38.30 -42.70
N SER A 441 58.11 38.76 -41.44
CA SER A 441 57.89 40.05 -40.71
C SER A 441 56.73 41.07 -40.91
N ASN A 442 56.03 41.29 -39.77
CA ASN A 442 55.59 42.51 -39.05
C ASN A 442 54.44 43.43 -39.56
N TYR A 443 53.17 43.09 -39.24
CA TYR A 443 52.06 44.02 -38.87
C TYR A 443 50.90 43.25 -38.18
N LEU A 444 50.15 43.89 -37.26
CA LEU A 444 48.91 43.36 -36.63
C LEU A 444 47.72 43.43 -37.63
N GLY A 445 47.81 42.64 -38.69
CA GLY A 445 46.79 42.56 -39.73
C GLY A 445 46.80 41.21 -40.40
N PHE A 446 45.63 40.66 -40.66
CA PHE A 446 45.48 39.52 -41.57
C PHE A 446 45.82 39.98 -42.99
N GLU A 447 47.07 39.84 -43.44
CA GLU A 447 47.47 40.28 -44.77
C GLU A 447 47.31 39.17 -45.82
N MET A 448 46.07 38.83 -46.18
CA MET A 448 45.86 37.96 -47.34
C MET A 448 46.07 38.75 -48.62
N THR A 449 46.99 38.28 -49.47
CA THR A 449 47.24 38.88 -50.79
C THR A 449 46.51 38.09 -51.87
N VAL A 450 45.42 38.63 -52.38
CA VAL A 450 44.77 38.06 -53.55
C VAL A 450 45.26 38.81 -54.78
N SER A 451 45.88 38.09 -55.71
CA SER A 451 46.26 38.62 -57.01
C SER A 451 45.12 38.39 -58.00
N MET A 452 44.52 39.47 -58.49
CA MET A 452 43.59 39.42 -59.63
C MET A 452 44.32 39.82 -60.91
N THR A 453 44.17 39.02 -61.97
CA THR A 453 44.70 39.36 -63.30
C THR A 453 43.75 40.34 -64.00
N TYR A 454 44.32 41.43 -64.53
CA TYR A 454 43.66 42.41 -65.39
C TYR A 454 44.28 42.35 -66.78
N ASN A 455 43.44 42.34 -67.82
CA ASN A 455 43.87 42.17 -69.22
C ASN A 455 44.51 43.44 -69.83
N SER A 456 44.64 44.53 -69.08
CA SER A 456 45.38 45.74 -69.47
C SER A 456 45.68 46.58 -68.20
N ARG A 457 46.33 47.74 -68.33
CA ARG A 457 46.56 48.72 -67.24
C ARG A 457 45.25 49.37 -66.75
N SER A 458 44.24 48.56 -66.45
CA SER A 458 42.93 49.01 -66.02
C SER A 458 42.78 48.89 -64.50
N GLU A 459 42.07 49.87 -63.96
CA GLU A 459 41.56 49.86 -62.60
C GLU A 459 40.50 48.77 -62.45
N GLY A 460 40.49 48.10 -61.30
CA GLY A 460 39.48 47.09 -61.00
C GLY A 460 38.79 47.35 -59.68
N ALA A 461 37.47 47.54 -59.72
CA ALA A 461 36.68 47.53 -58.50
C ALA A 461 36.68 46.12 -57.88
N TYR A 462 36.80 46.05 -56.57
CA TYR A 462 36.69 44.83 -55.79
C TYR A 462 35.74 45.03 -54.63
N ARG A 463 35.18 43.92 -54.16
CA ARG A 463 34.47 43.84 -52.88
C ARG A 463 34.91 42.58 -52.16
N TRP A 464 35.15 42.67 -50.86
CA TRP A 464 35.36 41.48 -50.04
C TRP A 464 34.37 41.41 -48.89
N PHE A 465 34.09 40.18 -48.46
CA PHE A 465 33.27 39.84 -47.30
C PHE A 465 34.08 38.90 -46.42
N ALA A 466 34.22 39.23 -45.14
CA ALA A 466 34.80 38.37 -44.13
C ALA A 466 33.69 37.95 -43.16
N PHE A 467 33.66 36.68 -42.81
CA PHE A 467 32.72 36.10 -41.85
C PHE A 467 33.48 35.48 -40.70
N GLY A 468 33.08 35.80 -39.47
CA GLY A 468 33.58 35.22 -38.22
C GLY A 468 32.81 33.97 -37.86
#